data_AF-W5MBZ6-F1
#
_entry.id   AF-W5MBZ6-F1
#
_cell.length_a   1.000
_cell.length_b   1.000
_cell.length_c   1.000
_cell.angle_alpha   90.00
_cell.angle_beta   90.00
_cell.angle_gamma   90.00
#
_symmetry.space_group_name_H-M   'P 1'
#
loop_
_entity.id
_entity.type
_entity.pdbx_description
1 polymer ?
#
loop_
_entity_poly.entity_id
_entity_poly.type
_entity_poly.pdbx_seq_one_letter_code
_entity_poly.pdbx_strand_id
1 'polypeptide(L)'
;EDVIVISDDENDTPEIFEDSSLMILEDCADKRDSSFLEQEKSNEVIDDELLITFSQKAVVLPHARYDCTTYLFSKTEAEMNAPVEDNHKFCEQCYCYICDKLASECHVWISPGNCHCNSHKWSTFWKAWRDKKALGYLEMFHFDLLEVDADLRQAEFHLMQFEADLSSEYSKFLQGRLISLESLYACSCYCHAAMAKKCQRCSSNHATVLAYDYSEVHKIVFLFLDKAEREKARKSAVMLLGAAKYIVAHKQPSSLCLSSNTDYRARASEAIPLLLLRITNILQTLLVTSDFSPSFSKKLKTFVQSLVLPANCTSFYNSVNVIPWDDALLSAVLRGQNISGERIVKGRKETLFEPIQVVKTRVAKLKEQQKYRELARYLKVVKSTEKACLQSMRDYLPLFLCKAGEFMLASDSFFFNSAAFCCIACRLSPMQFGVYLKILRSGQVLEPCASAKWELVKGAKPLKKCDLIKTGIRIMNYNSAVFSHPASWADLIQAACSSEELAEGGLFTCVSLQEPDEGFQQKTREIASGLIEDLKANQSISIPRHFYKQFPDQTLLMLVTQSLAYRLTVPQRISVLVIVMAFKQNIWALKFLFRSLSVSPDALVVFVDSLLEDLYKDNLLL
;
A
#
# COMPACT_ATOMS: atom_id res chain seq x y z
N GLU A 1 -15.56 7.64 46.22
CA GLU A 1 -16.49 7.12 47.23
C GLU A 1 -17.42 6.21 46.45
N ASP A 2 -17.37 4.88 46.47
CA ASP A 2 -16.81 3.94 47.44
C ASP A 2 -16.27 2.65 46.79
N VAL A 3 -15.68 1.82 47.64
CA VAL A 3 -14.63 0.81 47.42
C VAL A 3 -15.18 -0.63 47.33
N ILE A 4 -14.65 -1.38 46.34
CA ILE A 4 -14.18 -2.79 46.26
C ILE A 4 -14.76 -3.87 47.22
N VAL A 5 -15.13 -5.05 46.67
CA VAL A 5 -14.58 -6.36 47.10
C VAL A 5 -14.41 -7.29 45.88
N ILE A 6 -13.17 -7.77 45.67
CA ILE A 6 -12.80 -8.91 44.82
C ILE A 6 -12.51 -10.07 45.77
N SER A 7 -12.96 -11.28 45.45
CA SER A 7 -12.45 -12.52 46.03
C SER A 7 -11.93 -13.42 44.92
N ASP A 8 -10.63 -13.69 44.94
CA ASP A 8 -9.96 -14.77 44.22
C ASP A 8 -10.28 -16.12 44.91
N ASP A 9 -10.57 -17.15 44.12
CA ASP A 9 -9.95 -18.46 44.32
C ASP A 9 -9.96 -19.25 43.00
N GLU A 10 -8.78 -19.73 42.65
CA GLU A 10 -8.45 -20.53 41.48
C GLU A 10 -9.05 -21.95 41.58
N ASN A 11 -9.61 -22.49 40.50
CA ASN A 11 -9.08 -23.65 39.77
C ASN A 11 -10.15 -24.30 38.85
N ASP A 12 -9.68 -24.88 37.75
CA ASP A 12 -10.36 -25.79 36.79
C ASP A 12 -11.13 -25.21 35.58
N THR A 13 -10.35 -25.05 34.49
CA THR A 13 -10.55 -25.34 33.04
C THR A 13 -11.94 -25.55 32.40
N PRO A 14 -12.06 -25.29 31.07
CA PRO A 14 -13.14 -24.49 30.50
C PRO A 14 -14.26 -25.33 29.86
N GLU A 15 -15.50 -24.98 30.16
CA GLU A 15 -16.65 -25.37 29.35
C GLU A 15 -17.35 -24.14 28.77
N ILE A 16 -17.72 -24.32 27.50
CA ILE A 16 -18.30 -23.41 26.54
C ILE A 16 -19.52 -22.69 27.13
N PHE A 17 -19.48 -21.35 27.17
CA PHE A 17 -20.67 -20.51 27.37
C PHE A 17 -20.89 -19.65 26.13
N GLU A 18 -21.80 -20.11 25.27
CA GLU A 18 -22.64 -19.22 24.48
C GLU A 18 -23.76 -18.74 25.41
N ASP A 19 -23.87 -17.43 25.60
CA ASP A 19 -25.09 -16.84 26.12
C ASP A 19 -25.30 -15.47 25.49
N SER A 20 -26.39 -15.35 24.72
CA SER A 20 -27.29 -14.21 24.68
C SER A 20 -28.17 -14.32 23.43
N SER A 21 -29.29 -15.03 23.57
CA SER A 21 -30.44 -14.85 22.69
C SER A 21 -31.67 -14.61 23.55
N LEU A 22 -32.23 -13.43 23.32
CA LEU A 22 -33.44 -12.87 23.91
C LEU A 22 -34.61 -13.86 23.79
N MET A 23 -35.26 -14.13 24.92
CA MET A 23 -36.54 -14.82 24.98
C MET A 23 -37.66 -13.91 24.47
N ILE A 24 -38.44 -14.41 23.50
CA ILE A 24 -39.82 -13.99 23.27
C ILE A 24 -40.70 -15.12 23.81
N LEU A 25 -41.51 -14.77 24.81
CA LEU A 25 -42.51 -15.64 25.43
C LEU A 25 -43.72 -15.79 24.50
N GLU A 26 -44.02 -17.02 24.09
CA GLU A 26 -45.39 -17.48 23.91
C GLU A 26 -45.53 -18.80 24.70
N ASP A 27 -46.18 -18.70 25.87
CA ASP A 27 -46.68 -19.83 26.66
C ASP A 27 -47.73 -20.58 25.82
N CYS A 28 -47.53 -21.86 25.52
CA CYS A 28 -47.74 -23.06 26.35
C CYS A 28 -49.20 -23.51 26.46
N ALA A 29 -49.53 -24.58 25.73
CA ALA A 29 -50.16 -25.82 26.21
C ALA A 29 -50.48 -26.73 24.99
N ASP A 30 -50.25 -28.04 24.95
CA ASP A 30 -49.55 -28.95 25.85
C ASP A 30 -49.17 -30.22 25.07
N LYS A 31 -48.15 -30.89 25.59
CA LYS A 31 -47.57 -32.18 25.19
C LYS A 31 -48.58 -33.35 25.23
N ARG A 32 -48.45 -34.33 24.32
CA ARG A 32 -47.94 -35.68 24.63
C ARG A 32 -47.78 -36.64 23.44
N ASP A 33 -46.79 -37.52 23.62
CA ASP A 33 -46.18 -38.47 22.71
C ASP A 33 -46.99 -39.74 22.35
N SER A 34 -46.62 -40.29 21.19
CA SER A 34 -46.39 -41.71 20.84
C SER A 34 -47.36 -42.82 21.29
N SER A 35 -47.86 -43.58 20.30
CA SER A 35 -47.52 -45.01 20.04
C SER A 35 -48.71 -45.88 19.59
N PHE A 36 -48.47 -46.53 18.43
CA PHE A 36 -48.92 -47.81 17.88
C PHE A 36 -50.10 -48.62 18.50
N LEU A 37 -50.98 -49.01 17.56
CA LEU A 37 -51.69 -50.29 17.34
C LEU A 37 -53.10 -50.53 17.90
N GLU A 38 -53.97 -50.83 16.93
CA GLU A 38 -55.10 -51.78 16.91
C GLU A 38 -56.15 -51.69 18.03
N GLN A 39 -57.35 -51.22 17.71
CA GLN A 39 -58.52 -52.11 17.58
C GLN A 39 -59.78 -51.35 17.17
N GLU A 40 -60.54 -52.03 16.32
CA GLU A 40 -62.00 -52.12 16.29
C GLU A 40 -62.87 -50.88 16.04
N LYS A 41 -63.71 -51.07 15.01
CA LYS A 41 -64.99 -50.41 14.79
C LYS A 41 -65.70 -50.16 16.13
N SER A 42 -65.75 -48.91 16.53
CA SER A 42 -66.84 -48.38 17.33
C SER A 42 -67.54 -47.31 16.51
N ASN A 43 -68.86 -47.51 16.34
CA ASN A 43 -69.77 -46.49 15.86
C ASN A 43 -69.70 -45.33 16.85
N GLU A 44 -69.01 -44.26 16.51
CA GLU A 44 -69.23 -42.97 17.17
C GLU A 44 -70.29 -42.19 16.39
N VAL A 45 -71.34 -41.95 17.15
CA VAL A 45 -72.55 -41.20 16.87
C VAL A 45 -72.20 -39.88 16.19
N ILE A 46 -72.77 -39.70 15.01
CA ILE A 46 -72.85 -38.42 14.32
C ILE A 46 -73.56 -37.47 15.28
N ASP A 47 -72.84 -36.46 15.76
CA ASP A 47 -73.47 -35.28 16.33
C ASP A 47 -74.18 -34.57 15.17
N ASP A 48 -75.51 -34.70 15.11
CA ASP A 48 -76.41 -34.20 14.08
C ASP A 48 -76.51 -32.65 14.07
N GLU A 49 -75.46 -31.94 14.49
CA GLU A 49 -75.41 -30.47 14.48
C GLU A 49 -74.06 -29.87 14.03
N LEU A 50 -73.23 -30.62 13.30
CA LEU A 50 -72.12 -30.06 12.53
C LEU A 50 -72.44 -30.06 11.03
N LEU A 51 -73.33 -29.16 10.62
CA LEU A 51 -73.53 -28.86 9.22
C LEU A 51 -72.25 -28.20 8.68
N ILE A 52 -71.51 -28.93 7.84
CA ILE A 52 -70.52 -28.33 6.94
C ILE A 52 -71.32 -27.51 5.91
N THR A 53 -71.63 -26.26 6.25
CA THR A 53 -72.41 -25.34 5.41
C THR A 53 -71.61 -24.86 4.20
N PHE A 54 -70.29 -25.00 4.23
CA PHE A 54 -69.39 -24.65 3.14
C PHE A 54 -68.03 -25.35 3.33
N SER A 55 -67.64 -26.21 2.39
CA SER A 55 -66.25 -26.70 2.29
C SER A 55 -65.54 -25.96 1.16
N GLN A 56 -64.64 -25.06 1.48
CA GLN A 56 -63.74 -24.47 0.49
C GLN A 56 -62.48 -25.32 0.40
N LYS A 57 -62.05 -25.69 -0.82
CA LYS A 57 -60.68 -26.18 -1.00
C LYS A 57 -59.74 -25.09 -0.50
N ALA A 58 -58.89 -25.43 0.48
CA ALA A 58 -57.85 -24.53 0.94
C ALA A 58 -57.01 -24.06 -0.25
N VAL A 59 -56.71 -22.76 -0.29
CA VAL A 59 -55.82 -22.20 -1.31
C VAL A 59 -54.44 -22.83 -1.10
N VAL A 60 -54.03 -23.67 -2.04
CA VAL A 60 -52.71 -24.30 -2.01
C VAL A 60 -51.69 -23.19 -2.24
N LEU A 61 -50.90 -22.86 -1.22
CA LEU A 61 -49.82 -21.88 -1.33
C LEU A 61 -48.62 -22.48 -2.09
N PRO A 62 -47.75 -21.64 -2.69
CA PRO A 62 -46.50 -22.11 -3.27
C PRO A 62 -45.68 -22.93 -2.27
N HIS A 63 -45.30 -24.14 -2.65
CA HIS A 63 -44.57 -25.07 -1.79
C HIS A 63 -43.51 -25.82 -2.60
N ALA A 64 -42.44 -26.27 -1.93
CA ALA A 64 -41.44 -27.06 -2.60
C ALA A 64 -42.06 -28.38 -3.05
N ARG A 65 -41.65 -28.90 -4.22
CA ARG A 65 -42.19 -30.15 -4.76
C ARG A 65 -42.23 -31.30 -3.74
N TYR A 66 -41.23 -31.43 -2.88
CA TYR A 66 -41.16 -32.50 -1.89
C TYR A 66 -42.18 -32.37 -0.75
N ASP A 67 -42.83 -31.22 -0.60
CA ASP A 67 -43.90 -30.95 0.37
C ASP A 67 -45.30 -31.02 -0.29
N CYS A 68 -45.40 -31.45 -1.55
CA CYS A 68 -46.67 -31.50 -2.28
C CYS A 68 -47.60 -32.59 -1.73
N THR A 69 -48.83 -32.22 -1.37
CA THR A 69 -49.85 -33.17 -0.89
C THR A 69 -50.63 -33.84 -2.03
N THR A 70 -50.62 -33.26 -3.24
CA THR A 70 -51.30 -33.81 -4.41
C THR A 70 -50.52 -34.96 -5.06
N TYR A 71 -49.18 -34.85 -5.08
CA TYR A 71 -48.29 -35.85 -5.67
C TYR A 71 -47.24 -36.27 -4.65
N LEU A 72 -47.28 -37.54 -4.24
CA LEU A 72 -46.34 -38.12 -3.29
C LEU A 72 -44.88 -37.93 -3.76
N PHE A 73 -43.97 -37.82 -2.80
CA PHE A 73 -42.56 -37.58 -3.04
C PHE A 73 -41.71 -38.71 -2.46
N SER A 74 -40.77 -39.19 -3.27
CA SER A 74 -39.86 -40.29 -2.92
C SER A 74 -38.46 -39.73 -2.71
N LYS A 75 -37.96 -39.85 -1.47
CA LYS A 75 -36.68 -39.24 -1.04
C LYS A 75 -35.50 -39.99 -1.66
N THR A 76 -34.52 -39.25 -2.17
CA THR A 76 -33.28 -39.78 -2.71
C THR A 76 -32.10 -38.87 -2.39
N GLU A 77 -30.92 -39.44 -2.23
CA GLU A 77 -29.75 -38.64 -1.84
C GLU A 77 -29.15 -37.86 -3.01
N ALA A 78 -28.73 -38.53 -4.08
CA ALA A 78 -27.96 -37.88 -5.17
C ALA A 78 -28.40 -38.30 -6.57
N GLU A 79 -29.64 -38.75 -6.75
CA GLU A 79 -30.12 -39.24 -8.05
C GLU A 79 -30.44 -38.10 -9.01
N MET A 80 -29.57 -37.89 -9.99
CA MET A 80 -29.69 -36.84 -11.01
C MET A 80 -30.01 -37.40 -12.41
N ASN A 81 -29.92 -38.71 -12.63
CA ASN A 81 -29.99 -39.27 -13.98
C ASN A 81 -31.41 -39.33 -14.54
N ALA A 82 -32.39 -39.59 -13.69
CA ALA A 82 -33.79 -39.69 -14.10
C ALA A 82 -34.73 -39.41 -12.92
N PRO A 83 -36.01 -39.06 -13.19
CA PRO A 83 -37.02 -38.97 -12.14
C PRO A 83 -37.15 -40.28 -11.38
N VAL A 84 -37.12 -40.18 -10.05
CA VAL A 84 -37.38 -41.33 -9.17
C VAL A 84 -38.89 -41.41 -8.97
N GLU A 85 -39.48 -42.50 -9.43
CA GLU A 85 -40.92 -42.74 -9.34
C GLU A 85 -41.73 -41.53 -9.88
N ASP A 86 -42.63 -40.98 -9.07
CA ASP A 86 -43.53 -39.89 -9.42
C ASP A 86 -43.00 -38.50 -9.07
N ASN A 87 -41.71 -38.36 -8.74
CA ASN A 87 -41.09 -37.08 -8.41
C ASN A 87 -41.22 -36.05 -9.55
N HIS A 88 -41.31 -36.49 -10.80
CA HIS A 88 -41.54 -35.62 -11.96
C HIS A 88 -42.92 -34.97 -12.01
N LYS A 89 -43.96 -35.55 -11.39
CA LYS A 89 -45.31 -34.97 -11.37
C LYS A 89 -45.36 -33.79 -10.41
N PHE A 90 -46.03 -32.70 -10.73
CA PHE A 90 -46.13 -31.53 -9.85
C PHE A 90 -47.48 -30.84 -10.03
N CYS A 91 -47.96 -30.14 -8.99
CA CYS A 91 -49.13 -29.27 -9.12
C CYS A 91 -48.69 -27.84 -9.52
N GLU A 92 -49.64 -26.99 -9.90
CA GLU A 92 -49.38 -25.62 -10.39
C GLU A 92 -48.63 -24.72 -9.38
N GLN A 93 -48.67 -25.07 -8.09
CA GLN A 93 -48.05 -24.31 -7.00
C GLN A 93 -46.73 -24.93 -6.52
N CYS A 94 -46.30 -26.05 -7.09
CA CYS A 94 -45.00 -26.62 -6.75
C CYS A 94 -43.89 -25.76 -7.33
N TYR A 95 -42.86 -25.46 -6.53
CA TYR A 95 -41.61 -24.91 -7.01
C TYR A 95 -40.46 -25.93 -6.93
N CYS A 96 -39.50 -25.75 -7.83
CA CYS A 96 -38.27 -26.50 -7.89
C CYS A 96 -37.32 -26.03 -6.78
N TYR A 97 -36.95 -26.94 -5.87
CA TYR A 97 -36.09 -26.62 -4.73
C TYR A 97 -34.75 -26.02 -5.14
N ILE A 98 -34.15 -26.49 -6.24
CA ILE A 98 -32.87 -25.98 -6.75
C ILE A 98 -33.00 -24.62 -7.45
N CYS A 99 -34.06 -24.41 -8.24
CA CYS A 99 -34.20 -23.20 -9.06
C CYS A 99 -34.89 -22.04 -8.35
N ASP A 100 -35.62 -22.31 -7.27
CA ASP A 100 -36.48 -21.34 -6.59
C ASP A 100 -37.50 -20.67 -7.53
N LYS A 101 -38.02 -21.47 -8.48
CA LYS A 101 -39.04 -21.10 -9.48
C LYS A 101 -40.08 -22.21 -9.58
N LEU A 102 -41.25 -21.93 -10.15
CA LEU A 102 -42.28 -22.94 -10.39
C LEU A 102 -41.69 -24.16 -11.11
N ALA A 103 -42.16 -25.36 -10.74
CA ALA A 103 -41.67 -26.61 -11.33
C ALA A 103 -41.89 -26.63 -12.86
N SER A 104 -42.98 -26.03 -13.33
CA SER A 104 -43.27 -25.79 -14.75
C SER A 104 -42.25 -24.91 -15.48
N GLU A 105 -41.58 -24.00 -14.76
CA GLU A 105 -40.55 -23.09 -15.31
C GLU A 105 -39.13 -23.68 -15.21
N CYS A 106 -38.99 -24.87 -14.62
CA CYS A 106 -37.69 -25.51 -14.49
C CYS A 106 -37.30 -26.23 -15.79
N HIS A 107 -36.45 -25.59 -16.60
CA HIS A 107 -35.99 -26.18 -17.87
C HIS A 107 -35.29 -27.54 -17.76
N VAL A 108 -34.74 -27.86 -16.58
CA VAL A 108 -34.05 -29.14 -16.30
C VAL A 108 -34.83 -30.04 -15.35
N TRP A 109 -36.15 -29.89 -15.27
CA TRP A 109 -36.99 -30.62 -14.31
C TRP A 109 -36.80 -32.15 -14.40
N ILE A 110 -36.82 -32.69 -15.61
CA ILE A 110 -36.64 -34.11 -15.93
C ILE A 110 -35.46 -34.39 -16.86
N SER A 111 -34.54 -33.43 -17.02
CA SER A 111 -33.41 -33.58 -17.94
C SER A 111 -32.44 -34.66 -17.44
N PRO A 112 -32.11 -35.67 -18.27
CA PRO A 112 -31.20 -36.71 -17.85
C PRO A 112 -29.83 -36.17 -17.43
N GLY A 113 -29.33 -36.69 -16.31
CA GLY A 113 -28.04 -36.32 -15.71
C GLY A 113 -28.04 -35.00 -14.91
N ASN A 114 -29.15 -34.25 -14.91
CA ASN A 114 -29.33 -33.01 -14.15
C ASN A 114 -30.79 -32.80 -13.69
N CYS A 115 -31.54 -33.88 -13.44
CA CYS A 115 -32.97 -33.75 -13.14
C CYS A 115 -33.18 -33.12 -11.75
N HIS A 116 -33.94 -32.03 -11.67
CA HIS A 116 -34.21 -31.36 -10.40
C HIS A 116 -35.44 -31.90 -9.67
N CYS A 117 -36.28 -32.70 -10.33
CA CYS A 117 -37.52 -33.22 -9.73
C CYS A 117 -37.30 -34.05 -8.46
N ASN A 118 -36.11 -34.66 -8.29
CA ASN A 118 -35.73 -35.44 -7.11
C ASN A 118 -35.20 -34.59 -5.94
N SER A 119 -35.07 -33.27 -6.12
CA SER A 119 -34.37 -32.42 -5.16
C SER A 119 -35.19 -32.09 -3.90
N HIS A 120 -34.56 -32.16 -2.73
CA HIS A 120 -35.22 -31.87 -1.45
C HIS A 120 -34.29 -31.37 -0.34
N LYS A 121 -34.87 -30.73 0.68
CA LYS A 121 -34.11 -30.14 1.81
C LYS A 121 -33.42 -31.14 2.72
N TRP A 122 -33.90 -32.39 2.80
CA TRP A 122 -33.32 -33.37 3.73
C TRP A 122 -31.97 -33.94 3.28
N SER A 123 -31.64 -33.88 1.99
CA SER A 123 -30.34 -34.37 1.51
C SER A 123 -29.27 -33.30 1.61
N THR A 124 -28.09 -33.69 2.08
CA THR A 124 -26.89 -32.85 2.09
C THR A 124 -26.43 -32.52 0.68
N PHE A 125 -26.56 -33.46 -0.25
CA PHE A 125 -26.21 -33.29 -1.66
C PHE A 125 -27.07 -32.21 -2.31
N TRP A 126 -28.40 -32.31 -2.22
CA TRP A 126 -29.30 -31.34 -2.84
C TRP A 126 -29.22 -29.94 -2.21
N LYS A 127 -28.97 -29.86 -0.90
CA LYS A 127 -28.65 -28.59 -0.22
C LYS A 127 -27.38 -27.96 -0.81
N ALA A 128 -26.27 -28.70 -0.86
CA ALA A 128 -25.02 -28.20 -1.43
C ALA A 128 -25.17 -27.80 -2.90
N TRP A 129 -25.96 -28.55 -3.69
CA TRP A 129 -26.24 -28.21 -5.09
C TRP A 129 -27.07 -26.92 -5.23
N ARG A 130 -28.10 -26.74 -4.40
CA ARG A 130 -28.90 -25.50 -4.33
C ARG A 130 -28.01 -24.33 -3.97
N ASP A 131 -27.18 -24.48 -2.94
CA ASP A 131 -26.32 -23.42 -2.44
C ASP A 131 -25.28 -23.03 -3.49
N LYS A 132 -24.64 -24.01 -4.14
CA LYS A 132 -23.74 -23.79 -5.28
C LYS A 132 -24.42 -23.02 -6.41
N LYS A 133 -25.65 -23.40 -6.77
CA LYS A 133 -26.41 -22.69 -7.81
C LYS A 133 -26.76 -21.27 -7.39
N ALA A 134 -27.15 -21.08 -6.12
CA ALA A 134 -27.51 -19.77 -5.57
C ALA A 134 -26.29 -18.84 -5.40
N LEU A 135 -25.10 -19.39 -5.21
CA LEU A 135 -23.83 -18.64 -5.17
C LEU A 135 -23.35 -18.21 -6.55
N GLY A 136 -23.71 -18.95 -7.61
CA GLY A 136 -23.34 -18.63 -8.99
C GLY A 136 -21.82 -18.47 -9.15
N TYR A 137 -21.38 -17.31 -9.64
CA TYR A 137 -19.94 -17.04 -9.87
C TYR A 137 -19.17 -16.93 -8.56
N LEU A 138 -19.83 -16.66 -7.43
CA LEU A 138 -19.16 -16.53 -6.13
C LEU A 138 -18.70 -17.87 -5.56
N GLU A 139 -19.24 -18.99 -6.05
CA GLU A 139 -18.82 -20.32 -5.61
C GLU A 139 -17.33 -20.58 -5.83
N MET A 140 -16.75 -19.98 -6.88
CA MET A 140 -15.32 -20.13 -7.16
C MET A 140 -14.41 -19.59 -6.05
N PHE A 141 -14.92 -18.70 -5.19
CA PHE A 141 -14.21 -18.15 -4.03
C PHE A 141 -14.52 -18.91 -2.73
N HIS A 142 -15.35 -19.95 -2.80
CA HIS A 142 -15.82 -20.72 -1.64
C HIS A 142 -16.54 -19.87 -0.59
N PHE A 143 -17.31 -18.86 -1.02
CA PHE A 143 -18.19 -18.11 -0.12
C PHE A 143 -19.41 -18.94 0.29
N ASP A 144 -19.92 -18.66 1.49
CA ASP A 144 -21.17 -19.23 1.99
C ASP A 144 -22.31 -18.23 1.76
N LEU A 145 -23.55 -18.70 1.60
CA LEU A 145 -24.70 -17.82 1.32
C LEU A 145 -24.89 -16.72 2.38
N LEU A 146 -24.53 -16.99 3.63
CA LEU A 146 -24.60 -16.01 4.74
C LEU A 146 -23.59 -14.87 4.63
N GLU A 147 -22.49 -15.08 3.88
CA GLU A 147 -21.46 -14.06 3.68
C GLU A 147 -21.74 -13.16 2.47
N VAL A 148 -22.69 -13.56 1.62
CA VAL A 148 -23.00 -12.86 0.37
C VAL A 148 -23.89 -11.67 0.64
N ASP A 149 -23.26 -10.50 0.69
CA ASP A 149 -23.91 -9.20 0.76
C ASP A 149 -24.19 -8.60 -0.63
N ALA A 150 -24.82 -7.42 -0.64
CA ALA A 150 -25.12 -6.70 -1.87
C ALA A 150 -23.86 -6.35 -2.69
N ASP A 151 -22.72 -6.10 -2.03
CA ASP A 151 -21.47 -5.75 -2.70
C ASP A 151 -20.92 -6.98 -3.44
N LEU A 152 -20.99 -8.17 -2.85
CA LEU A 152 -20.60 -9.43 -3.48
C LEU A 152 -21.54 -9.84 -4.62
N ARG A 153 -22.85 -9.62 -4.49
CA ARG A 153 -23.81 -9.83 -5.60
C ARG A 153 -23.53 -8.93 -6.80
N GLN A 154 -23.17 -7.68 -6.55
CA GLN A 154 -22.75 -6.79 -7.63
C GLN A 154 -21.41 -7.19 -8.24
N ALA A 155 -20.46 -7.70 -7.44
CA ALA A 155 -19.21 -8.25 -7.95
C ALA A 155 -19.46 -9.41 -8.91
N GLU A 156 -20.34 -10.34 -8.53
CA GLU A 156 -20.80 -11.46 -9.37
C GLU A 156 -21.38 -10.96 -10.70
N PHE A 157 -22.32 -10.01 -10.65
CA PHE A 157 -22.91 -9.46 -11.86
C PHE A 157 -21.86 -8.86 -12.81
N HIS A 158 -20.89 -8.10 -12.28
CA HIS A 158 -19.82 -7.55 -13.09
C HIS A 158 -18.87 -8.61 -13.65
N LEU A 159 -18.57 -9.67 -12.88
CA LEU A 159 -17.74 -10.78 -13.35
C LEU A 159 -18.42 -11.56 -14.47
N MET A 160 -19.73 -11.81 -14.37
CA MET A 160 -20.49 -12.49 -15.41
C MET A 160 -20.48 -11.69 -16.72
N GLN A 161 -20.72 -10.37 -16.65
CA GLN A 161 -20.65 -9.51 -17.83
C GLN A 161 -19.23 -9.46 -18.42
N PHE A 162 -18.22 -9.34 -17.56
CA PHE A 162 -16.82 -9.31 -17.97
C PHE A 162 -16.39 -10.62 -18.65
N GLU A 163 -16.77 -11.78 -18.13
CA GLU A 163 -16.43 -13.06 -18.75
C GLU A 163 -17.06 -13.18 -20.15
N ALA A 164 -18.31 -12.75 -20.32
CA ALA A 164 -18.97 -12.76 -21.63
C ALA A 164 -18.23 -11.89 -22.65
N ASP A 165 -17.90 -10.65 -22.27
CA ASP A 165 -17.18 -9.70 -23.13
C ASP A 165 -15.75 -10.20 -23.42
N LEU A 166 -15.04 -10.69 -22.41
CA LEU A 166 -13.68 -11.21 -22.52
C LEU A 166 -13.63 -12.46 -23.39
N SER A 167 -14.56 -13.39 -23.23
CA SER A 167 -14.60 -14.63 -24.01
C SER A 167 -14.85 -14.36 -25.49
N SER A 168 -15.71 -13.38 -25.80
CA SER A 168 -15.97 -12.93 -27.16
C SER A 168 -14.69 -12.40 -27.82
N GLU A 169 -13.99 -11.44 -27.19
CA GLU A 169 -12.76 -10.88 -27.77
C GLU A 169 -11.59 -11.85 -27.77
N TYR A 170 -11.46 -12.69 -26.74
CA TYR A 170 -10.41 -13.71 -26.71
C TYR A 170 -10.63 -14.77 -27.80
N SER A 171 -11.88 -15.10 -28.14
CA SER A 171 -12.18 -15.97 -29.27
C SER A 171 -11.75 -15.34 -30.60
N LYS A 172 -11.98 -14.04 -30.80
CA LYS A 172 -11.49 -13.31 -31.98
C LYS A 172 -9.97 -13.28 -32.04
N PHE A 173 -9.32 -13.07 -30.90
CA PHE A 173 -7.88 -13.20 -30.79
C PHE A 173 -7.42 -14.58 -31.23
N LEU A 174 -8.04 -15.68 -30.77
CA LEU A 174 -7.65 -17.04 -31.17
C LEU A 174 -7.90 -17.37 -32.64
N GLN A 175 -8.83 -16.70 -33.31
CA GLN A 175 -9.06 -16.84 -34.75
C GLN A 175 -7.92 -16.23 -35.57
N GLY A 176 -7.26 -15.20 -35.05
CA GLY A 176 -6.20 -14.46 -35.73
C GLY A 176 -6.70 -13.69 -36.95
N ARG A 177 -5.81 -12.88 -37.52
CA ARG A 177 -6.07 -12.10 -38.74
C ARG A 177 -5.06 -12.48 -39.82
N LEU A 178 -5.56 -12.75 -41.02
CA LEU A 178 -4.73 -12.96 -42.20
C LEU A 178 -4.15 -11.62 -42.68
N ILE A 179 -2.82 -11.53 -42.74
CA ILE A 179 -2.11 -10.32 -43.12
C ILE A 179 -1.05 -10.66 -44.17
N SER A 180 -0.97 -9.83 -45.20
CA SER A 180 0.07 -9.94 -46.22
C SER A 180 1.40 -9.46 -45.65
N LEU A 181 2.46 -10.26 -45.77
CA LEU A 181 3.81 -9.87 -45.35
C LEU A 181 4.32 -8.60 -46.05
N GLU A 182 3.79 -8.27 -47.24
CA GLU A 182 4.09 -7.03 -47.97
C GLU A 182 3.68 -5.78 -47.17
N SER A 183 2.65 -5.89 -46.33
CA SER A 183 2.21 -4.79 -45.46
C SER A 183 3.13 -4.57 -44.24
N LEU A 184 3.99 -5.54 -43.93
CA LEU A 184 4.90 -5.52 -42.79
C LEU A 184 6.36 -5.29 -43.22
N TYR A 185 6.75 -5.82 -44.38
CA TYR A 185 8.11 -5.74 -44.90
C TYR A 185 8.09 -5.29 -46.37
N ALA A 186 8.78 -4.19 -46.66
CA ALA A 186 8.94 -3.72 -48.03
C ALA A 186 9.79 -4.73 -48.85
N CYS A 187 9.25 -5.20 -49.97
CA CYS A 187 9.97 -6.09 -50.88
C CYS A 187 10.87 -5.28 -51.83
N SER A 188 12.18 -5.26 -51.57
CA SER A 188 13.16 -4.51 -52.38
C SER A 188 13.59 -5.24 -53.66
N CYS A 189 12.71 -6.03 -54.28
CA CYS A 189 13.07 -6.78 -55.48
C CYS A 189 12.87 -5.94 -56.75
N TYR A 190 13.75 -6.13 -57.73
CA TYR A 190 13.62 -5.54 -59.07
C TYR A 190 12.28 -5.91 -59.78
N CYS A 191 11.60 -6.98 -59.33
CA CYS A 191 10.27 -7.39 -59.80
C CYS A 191 9.22 -6.26 -59.73
N HIS A 192 9.34 -5.36 -58.74
CA HIS A 192 8.43 -4.24 -58.50
C HIS A 192 8.66 -3.05 -59.43
N ALA A 193 9.91 -2.80 -59.84
CA ALA A 193 10.24 -1.75 -60.82
C ALA A 193 9.79 -2.14 -62.25
N ALA A 194 9.78 -3.44 -62.56
CA ALA A 194 9.47 -3.97 -63.90
C ALA A 194 8.00 -4.43 -64.09
N MET A 195 7.12 -4.25 -63.10
CA MET A 195 5.72 -4.73 -63.12
C MET A 195 5.53 -6.21 -63.50
N ALA A 196 6.49 -7.08 -63.16
CA ALA A 196 6.44 -8.50 -63.46
C ALA A 196 5.63 -9.27 -62.39
N LYS A 197 4.54 -9.93 -62.80
CA LYS A 197 3.53 -10.49 -61.87
C LYS A 197 3.95 -11.74 -61.07
N LYS A 198 5.10 -12.37 -61.32
CA LYS A 198 5.50 -13.62 -60.64
C LYS A 198 7.01 -13.73 -60.48
N CYS A 199 7.53 -13.32 -59.32
CA CYS A 199 8.92 -13.53 -58.93
C CYS A 199 8.99 -14.51 -57.75
N GLN A 200 9.78 -15.57 -57.88
CA GLN A 200 9.91 -16.62 -56.87
C GLN A 200 10.55 -16.12 -55.57
N ARG A 201 11.43 -15.09 -55.63
CA ARG A 201 11.95 -14.38 -54.46
C ARG A 201 10.92 -13.46 -53.80
N CYS A 202 9.99 -12.90 -54.57
CA CYS A 202 8.90 -12.07 -54.03
C CYS A 202 7.84 -12.97 -53.35
N SER A 203 7.66 -14.23 -53.78
CA SER A 203 6.62 -15.13 -53.22
C SER A 203 6.66 -15.32 -51.69
N SER A 204 7.84 -15.32 -51.06
CA SER A 204 7.96 -15.46 -49.60
C SER A 204 7.63 -14.16 -48.86
N ASN A 205 7.95 -13.00 -49.46
CA ASN A 205 7.68 -11.68 -48.87
C ASN A 205 6.24 -11.20 -49.10
N HIS A 206 5.50 -11.83 -50.01
CA HIS A 206 4.09 -11.57 -50.28
C HIS A 206 3.17 -12.69 -49.78
N ALA A 207 3.70 -13.61 -48.96
CA ALA A 207 2.87 -14.65 -48.36
C ALA A 207 1.91 -14.03 -47.34
N THR A 208 0.70 -14.59 -47.25
CA THR A 208 -0.25 -14.25 -46.19
C THR A 208 0.07 -15.09 -44.97
N VAL A 209 0.27 -14.42 -43.83
CA VAL A 209 0.53 -15.08 -42.55
C VAL A 209 -0.63 -14.81 -41.61
N LEU A 210 -0.95 -15.81 -40.78
CA LEU A 210 -1.89 -15.64 -39.69
C LEU A 210 -1.18 -14.94 -38.55
N ALA A 211 -1.74 -13.83 -38.09
CA ALA A 211 -1.14 -13.03 -37.05
C ALA A 211 -2.15 -12.70 -35.95
N TYR A 212 -1.64 -12.60 -34.72
CA TYR A 212 -2.46 -12.48 -33.51
C TYR A 212 -2.16 -11.17 -32.79
N ASP A 213 -3.22 -10.49 -32.33
CA ASP A 213 -3.12 -9.22 -31.61
C ASP A 213 -3.99 -9.25 -30.35
N TYR A 214 -3.35 -9.26 -29.19
CA TYR A 214 -3.99 -9.33 -27.89
C TYR A 214 -4.47 -7.96 -27.37
N SER A 215 -4.26 -6.87 -28.13
CA SER A 215 -4.48 -5.50 -27.64
C SER A 215 -5.93 -5.21 -27.22
N GLU A 216 -6.92 -5.67 -27.98
CA GLU A 216 -8.33 -5.47 -27.60
C GLU A 216 -8.73 -6.32 -26.39
N VAL A 217 -8.18 -7.53 -26.24
CA VAL A 217 -8.36 -8.35 -25.02
C VAL A 217 -7.75 -7.61 -23.82
N HIS A 218 -6.50 -7.13 -23.95
CA HIS A 218 -5.84 -6.32 -22.92
C HIS A 218 -6.69 -5.10 -22.54
N LYS A 219 -7.27 -4.39 -23.51
CA LYS A 219 -8.10 -3.20 -23.29
C LYS A 219 -9.37 -3.52 -22.50
N ILE A 220 -10.07 -4.62 -22.80
CA ILE A 220 -11.24 -5.05 -22.00
C ILE A 220 -10.82 -5.31 -20.56
N VAL A 221 -9.74 -6.06 -20.34
CA VAL A 221 -9.23 -6.32 -19.00
C VAL A 221 -8.89 -5.00 -18.30
N PHE A 222 -8.15 -4.12 -18.96
CA PHE A 222 -7.73 -2.84 -18.40
C PHE A 222 -8.92 -1.97 -17.95
N LEU A 223 -9.96 -1.84 -18.78
CA LEU A 223 -11.17 -1.09 -18.44
C LEU A 223 -11.94 -1.72 -17.29
N PHE A 224 -11.97 -3.05 -17.20
CA PHE A 224 -12.57 -3.74 -16.08
C PHE A 224 -11.80 -3.50 -14.77
N LEU A 225 -10.46 -3.48 -14.83
CA LEU A 225 -9.62 -3.15 -13.67
C LEU A 225 -9.81 -1.68 -13.23
N ASP A 226 -9.92 -0.73 -14.16
CA ASP A 226 -10.25 0.67 -13.86
C ASP A 226 -11.59 0.80 -13.11
N LYS A 227 -12.57 -0.01 -13.51
CA LYS A 227 -13.87 -0.08 -12.83
C LYS A 227 -13.71 -0.67 -11.44
N ALA A 228 -13.05 -1.83 -11.31
CA ALA A 228 -12.85 -2.49 -10.03
C ALA A 228 -12.14 -1.60 -9.01
N GLU A 229 -11.16 -0.80 -9.43
CA GLU A 229 -10.39 0.12 -8.57
C GLU A 229 -11.27 1.21 -7.91
N ARG A 230 -12.41 1.55 -8.51
CA ARG A 230 -13.36 2.56 -8.00
C ARG A 230 -14.46 1.99 -7.12
N GLU A 231 -14.53 0.66 -7.01
CA GLU A 231 -15.55 -0.02 -6.23
C GLU A 231 -15.13 -0.17 -4.76
N LYS A 232 -16.10 -0.51 -3.89
CA LYS A 232 -15.82 -0.83 -2.49
C LYS A 232 -14.87 -2.02 -2.35
N ALA A 233 -14.12 -2.06 -1.25
CA ALA A 233 -13.00 -2.98 -1.06
C ALA A 233 -13.32 -4.46 -1.30
N ARG A 234 -14.40 -5.01 -0.72
CA ARG A 234 -14.79 -6.42 -0.90
C ARG A 234 -15.16 -6.74 -2.35
N LYS A 235 -16.01 -5.90 -2.96
CA LYS A 235 -16.41 -5.99 -4.35
C LYS A 235 -15.21 -5.91 -5.29
N SER A 236 -14.35 -4.91 -5.07
CA SER A 236 -13.11 -4.69 -5.83
C SER A 236 -12.19 -5.91 -5.78
N ALA A 237 -11.91 -6.44 -4.58
CA ALA A 237 -11.04 -7.61 -4.41
C ALA A 237 -11.55 -8.85 -5.18
N VAL A 238 -12.86 -9.12 -5.11
CA VAL A 238 -13.49 -10.24 -5.83
C VAL A 238 -13.46 -10.02 -7.34
N MET A 239 -13.76 -8.81 -7.82
CA MET A 239 -13.65 -8.47 -9.24
C MET A 239 -12.22 -8.67 -9.76
N LEU A 240 -11.22 -8.14 -9.05
CA LEU A 240 -9.81 -8.23 -9.41
C LEU A 240 -9.30 -9.67 -9.50
N LEU A 241 -9.62 -10.49 -8.50
CA LEU A 241 -9.21 -11.89 -8.46
C LEU A 241 -9.97 -12.75 -9.47
N GLY A 242 -11.26 -12.49 -9.70
CA GLY A 242 -12.03 -13.13 -10.76
C GLY A 242 -11.44 -12.81 -12.14
N ALA A 243 -11.10 -11.56 -12.40
CA ALA A 243 -10.39 -11.18 -13.62
C ALA A 243 -9.04 -11.90 -13.77
N ALA A 244 -8.27 -12.02 -12.69
CA ALA A 244 -7.01 -12.76 -12.68
C ALA A 244 -7.21 -14.23 -13.11
N LYS A 245 -8.24 -14.92 -12.59
CA LYS A 245 -8.56 -16.30 -12.94
C LYS A 245 -8.80 -16.48 -14.44
N TYR A 246 -9.48 -15.54 -15.09
CA TYR A 246 -9.75 -15.64 -16.52
C TYR A 246 -8.49 -15.41 -17.36
N ILE A 247 -7.74 -14.34 -17.07
CA ILE A 247 -6.59 -13.97 -17.91
C ILE A 247 -5.41 -14.94 -17.79
N VAL A 248 -5.23 -15.62 -16.64
CA VAL A 248 -4.14 -16.60 -16.48
C VAL A 248 -4.34 -17.86 -17.34
N ALA A 249 -5.58 -18.13 -17.77
CA ALA A 249 -5.90 -19.24 -18.66
C ALA A 249 -5.61 -18.93 -20.14
N HIS A 250 -5.39 -17.65 -20.49
CA HIS A 250 -5.13 -17.24 -21.87
C HIS A 250 -3.74 -17.72 -22.32
N LYS A 251 -3.67 -18.21 -23.57
CA LYS A 251 -2.45 -18.74 -24.18
C LYS A 251 -2.08 -17.93 -25.40
N GLN A 252 -0.79 -17.77 -25.63
CA GLN A 252 -0.27 -17.18 -26.86
C GLN A 252 -0.21 -18.25 -27.96
N PRO A 253 -0.88 -18.06 -29.11
CA PRO A 253 -0.74 -18.96 -30.25
C PRO A 253 0.67 -18.89 -30.87
N SER A 254 1.14 -20.01 -31.42
CA SER A 254 2.43 -20.14 -32.09
C SER A 254 2.37 -19.54 -33.51
N SER A 255 2.45 -18.20 -33.66
CA SER A 255 2.73 -17.54 -34.96
C SER A 255 3.27 -16.11 -34.80
N LEU A 256 3.42 -15.39 -35.92
CA LEU A 256 3.78 -13.97 -35.97
C LEU A 256 2.82 -13.10 -35.15
N CYS A 257 3.38 -12.27 -34.28
CA CYS A 257 2.68 -11.17 -33.62
C CYS A 257 2.83 -9.90 -34.46
N LEU A 258 1.75 -9.11 -34.57
CA LEU A 258 1.70 -7.93 -35.44
C LEU A 258 2.39 -6.69 -34.88
N SER A 259 2.65 -6.65 -33.58
CA SER A 259 3.27 -5.48 -32.98
C SER A 259 4.75 -5.39 -33.35
N SER A 260 5.22 -4.15 -33.54
CA SER A 260 6.63 -3.84 -33.36
C SER A 260 7.07 -4.37 -31.99
N ASN A 261 8.35 -4.71 -31.84
CA ASN A 261 8.95 -5.22 -30.58
C ASN A 261 8.74 -4.33 -29.33
N THR A 262 7.95 -3.25 -29.42
CA THR A 262 7.70 -2.24 -28.40
C THR A 262 6.30 -2.26 -27.80
N ASP A 263 5.28 -2.85 -28.44
CA ASP A 263 3.92 -2.88 -27.86
C ASP A 263 3.65 -4.18 -27.10
N TYR A 264 3.84 -4.13 -25.79
CA TYR A 264 3.60 -5.22 -24.86
C TYR A 264 2.13 -5.67 -24.79
N ARG A 265 1.19 -4.85 -25.26
CA ARG A 265 -0.27 -5.12 -25.17
C ARG A 265 -0.72 -6.16 -26.19
N ALA A 266 -0.01 -6.24 -27.32
CA ALA A 266 -0.35 -7.12 -28.42
C ALA A 266 0.01 -8.60 -28.17
N ARG A 267 0.82 -8.89 -27.14
CA ARG A 267 1.25 -10.26 -26.79
C ARG A 267 0.73 -10.66 -25.43
N ALA A 268 -0.02 -11.76 -25.37
CA ALA A 268 -0.56 -12.27 -24.11
C ALA A 268 0.57 -12.58 -23.10
N SER A 269 1.69 -13.12 -23.57
CA SER A 269 2.86 -13.46 -22.73
C SER A 269 3.51 -12.27 -22.03
N GLU A 270 3.33 -11.06 -22.56
CA GLU A 270 3.89 -9.81 -22.02
C GLU A 270 2.82 -8.98 -21.28
N ALA A 271 1.61 -8.92 -21.83
CA ALA A 271 0.47 -8.23 -21.25
C ALA A 271 0.01 -8.83 -19.91
N ILE A 272 -0.12 -10.17 -19.82
CA ILE A 272 -0.68 -10.84 -18.63
C ILE A 272 0.16 -10.56 -17.36
N PRO A 273 1.50 -10.70 -17.36
CA PRO A 273 2.31 -10.34 -16.19
C PRO A 273 2.11 -8.90 -15.71
N LEU A 274 1.97 -7.94 -16.62
CA LEU A 274 1.76 -6.53 -16.29
C LEU A 274 0.36 -6.27 -15.72
N LEU A 275 -0.66 -6.94 -16.27
CA LEU A 275 -2.03 -6.91 -15.73
C LEU A 275 -2.10 -7.54 -14.33
N LEU A 276 -1.44 -8.67 -14.11
CA LEU A 276 -1.35 -9.30 -12.78
C LEU A 276 -0.57 -8.47 -11.77
N LEU A 277 0.48 -7.77 -12.21
CA LEU A 277 1.19 -6.80 -11.36
C LEU A 277 0.27 -5.64 -10.97
N ARG A 278 -0.54 -5.12 -11.91
CA ARG A 278 -1.55 -4.10 -11.62
C ARG A 278 -2.58 -4.61 -10.60
N ILE A 279 -3.13 -5.80 -10.81
CA ILE A 279 -4.06 -6.45 -9.87
C ILE A 279 -3.42 -6.59 -8.48
N THR A 280 -2.17 -7.07 -8.44
CA THR A 280 -1.41 -7.22 -7.19
C THR A 280 -1.28 -5.89 -6.45
N ASN A 281 -0.95 -4.82 -7.15
CA ASN A 281 -0.77 -3.51 -6.52
C ASN A 281 -2.08 -2.98 -5.92
N ILE A 282 -3.20 -3.14 -6.63
CA ILE A 282 -4.52 -2.73 -6.13
C ILE A 282 -4.92 -3.60 -4.93
N LEU A 283 -4.80 -4.93 -5.02
CA LEU A 283 -5.12 -5.84 -3.91
C LEU A 283 -4.28 -5.55 -2.66
N GLN A 284 -2.97 -5.37 -2.81
CA GLN A 284 -2.09 -5.03 -1.68
C GLN A 284 -2.46 -3.69 -1.05
N THR A 285 -2.90 -2.73 -1.87
CA THR A 285 -3.41 -1.44 -1.37
C THR A 285 -4.66 -1.66 -0.54
N LEU A 286 -5.66 -2.38 -1.07
CA LEU A 286 -6.91 -2.70 -0.38
C LEU A 286 -6.68 -3.44 0.94
N LEU A 287 -5.80 -4.45 0.96
CA LEU A 287 -5.48 -5.24 2.16
C LEU A 287 -4.85 -4.42 3.28
N VAL A 288 -4.23 -3.28 2.97
CA VAL A 288 -3.67 -2.36 3.98
C VAL A 288 -4.68 -1.30 4.40
N THR A 289 -5.46 -0.77 3.45
CA THR A 289 -6.36 0.36 3.71
C THR A 289 -7.69 -0.06 4.29
N SER A 290 -8.20 -1.24 3.94
CA SER A 290 -9.55 -1.70 4.25
C SER A 290 -9.59 -2.72 5.38
N ASP A 291 -10.72 -2.80 6.08
CA ASP A 291 -10.95 -3.73 7.19
C ASP A 291 -11.59 -5.02 6.66
N PHE A 292 -10.76 -5.95 6.17
CA PHE A 292 -11.22 -7.28 5.81
C PHE A 292 -11.28 -8.20 7.02
N SER A 293 -12.33 -9.01 7.12
CA SER A 293 -12.37 -10.05 8.15
C SER A 293 -11.27 -11.10 7.90
N PRO A 294 -10.77 -11.77 8.95
CA PRO A 294 -9.82 -12.87 8.79
C PRO A 294 -10.37 -14.01 7.93
N SER A 295 -11.68 -14.31 8.05
CA SER A 295 -12.36 -15.33 7.23
C SER A 295 -12.33 -14.98 5.74
N PHE A 296 -12.68 -13.73 5.40
CA PHE A 296 -12.67 -13.26 4.02
C PHE A 296 -11.25 -13.29 3.44
N SER A 297 -10.27 -12.76 4.17
CA SER A 297 -8.86 -12.75 3.75
C SER A 297 -8.32 -14.16 3.51
N LYS A 298 -8.70 -15.14 4.35
CA LYS A 298 -8.35 -16.54 4.17
C LYS A 298 -8.94 -17.10 2.88
N LYS A 299 -10.20 -16.81 2.56
CA LYS A 299 -10.85 -17.26 1.31
C LYS A 299 -10.17 -16.67 0.07
N LEU A 300 -9.79 -15.38 0.08
CA LEU A 300 -8.99 -14.78 -1.00
C LEU A 300 -7.63 -15.50 -1.19
N LYS A 301 -6.97 -15.85 -0.09
CA LYS A 301 -5.70 -16.59 -0.12
C LYS A 301 -5.86 -17.99 -0.70
N THR A 302 -6.86 -18.74 -0.25
CA THR A 302 -7.19 -20.06 -0.79
C THR A 302 -7.53 -19.99 -2.28
N PHE A 303 -8.29 -18.97 -2.70
CA PHE A 303 -8.58 -18.73 -4.11
C PHE A 303 -7.31 -18.53 -4.93
N VAL A 304 -6.42 -17.62 -4.52
CA VAL A 304 -5.15 -17.36 -5.25
C VAL A 304 -4.29 -18.63 -5.33
N GLN A 305 -4.25 -19.43 -4.26
CA GLN A 305 -3.51 -20.70 -4.22
C GLN A 305 -4.10 -21.78 -5.13
N SER A 306 -5.39 -21.69 -5.47
CA SER A 306 -6.07 -22.61 -6.39
C SER A 306 -5.79 -22.32 -7.87
N LEU A 307 -5.27 -21.14 -8.20
CA LEU A 307 -5.03 -20.74 -9.58
C LEU A 307 -3.84 -21.47 -10.19
N VAL A 308 -3.98 -21.91 -11.45
CA VAL A 308 -2.87 -22.46 -12.23
C VAL A 308 -2.17 -21.32 -12.95
N LEU A 309 -1.04 -20.85 -12.38
CA LEU A 309 -0.30 -19.71 -12.92
C LEU A 309 0.76 -20.12 -13.96
N PRO A 310 0.91 -19.34 -15.05
CA PRO A 310 2.06 -19.44 -15.94
C PRO A 310 3.40 -19.25 -15.19
N ALA A 311 4.48 -19.86 -15.67
CA ALA A 311 5.79 -19.83 -15.00
C ALA A 311 6.31 -18.40 -14.71
N ASN A 312 6.09 -17.46 -15.64
CA ASN A 312 6.47 -16.06 -15.52
C ASN A 312 5.53 -15.23 -14.60
N CYS A 313 4.46 -15.83 -14.08
CA CYS A 313 3.44 -15.17 -13.26
C CYS A 313 3.39 -15.70 -11.81
N THR A 314 4.29 -16.60 -11.41
CA THR A 314 4.30 -17.28 -10.11
C THR A 314 4.40 -16.32 -8.91
N SER A 315 4.94 -15.11 -9.09
CA SER A 315 4.96 -14.07 -8.05
C SER A 315 3.55 -13.67 -7.58
N PHE A 316 2.53 -13.86 -8.41
CA PHE A 316 1.13 -13.54 -8.10
C PHE A 316 0.58 -14.36 -6.92
N TYR A 317 1.14 -15.54 -6.60
CA TYR A 317 0.76 -16.28 -5.40
C TYR A 317 0.95 -15.49 -4.10
N ASN A 318 1.86 -14.51 -4.12
CA ASN A 318 2.13 -13.63 -2.98
C ASN A 318 1.33 -12.33 -3.01
N SER A 319 0.41 -12.15 -3.97
CA SER A 319 -0.37 -10.91 -4.14
C SER A 319 -1.21 -10.55 -2.91
N VAL A 320 -1.68 -11.56 -2.18
CA VAL A 320 -2.50 -11.42 -0.97
C VAL A 320 -1.74 -11.72 0.34
N ASN A 321 -0.43 -11.97 0.26
CA ASN A 321 0.41 -12.19 1.44
C ASN A 321 0.84 -10.85 2.06
N VAL A 322 -0.13 -10.12 2.61
CA VAL A 322 0.06 -8.85 3.32
C VAL A 322 -0.03 -9.10 4.82
N ILE A 323 0.92 -8.55 5.59
CA ILE A 323 0.91 -8.65 7.05
C ILE A 323 -0.27 -7.79 7.56
N PRO A 324 -1.19 -8.28 8.39
CA PRO A 324 -2.28 -7.45 8.91
C PRO A 324 -1.75 -6.47 9.98
N TRP A 325 -2.51 -5.41 10.28
CA TRP A 325 -2.08 -4.37 11.25
C TRP A 325 -1.92 -4.90 12.67
N ASP A 326 -2.65 -5.95 13.02
CA ASP A 326 -2.64 -6.64 14.32
C ASP A 326 -1.57 -7.73 14.43
N ASP A 327 -0.78 -7.98 13.38
CA ASP A 327 0.35 -8.90 13.46
C ASP A 327 1.30 -8.50 14.60
N ALA A 328 1.74 -9.49 15.37
CA ALA A 328 2.52 -9.25 16.57
C ALA A 328 3.89 -8.61 16.30
N LEU A 329 4.56 -8.93 15.19
CA LEU A 329 5.85 -8.31 14.85
C LEU A 329 5.66 -6.86 14.39
N LEU A 330 4.71 -6.64 13.48
CA LEU A 330 4.40 -5.28 13.00
C LEU A 330 3.92 -4.39 14.16
N SER A 331 2.99 -4.88 14.98
CA SER A 331 2.47 -4.16 16.14
C SER A 331 3.58 -3.78 17.13
N ALA A 332 4.51 -4.71 17.42
CA ALA A 332 5.64 -4.43 18.30
C ALA A 332 6.57 -3.34 17.72
N VAL A 333 6.80 -3.33 16.41
CA VAL A 333 7.57 -2.28 15.72
C VAL A 333 6.86 -0.92 15.84
N LEU A 334 5.57 -0.86 15.50
CA LEU A 334 4.80 0.40 15.55
C LEU A 334 4.74 0.97 16.98
N ARG A 335 4.59 0.11 17.99
CA ARG A 335 4.63 0.49 19.41
C ARG A 335 6.03 0.85 19.93
N GLY A 336 7.09 0.58 19.16
CA GLY A 336 8.47 0.84 19.55
C GLY A 336 9.06 -0.19 20.52
N GLN A 337 8.37 -1.32 20.72
CA GLN A 337 8.84 -2.45 21.53
C GLN A 337 9.87 -3.30 20.79
N ASN A 338 9.85 -3.27 19.45
CA ASN A 338 10.84 -3.92 18.60
C ASN A 338 11.51 -2.89 17.68
N ILE A 339 12.77 -2.54 17.98
CA ILE A 339 13.55 -1.57 17.21
C ILE A 339 14.41 -2.19 16.11
N SER A 340 14.47 -3.52 16.01
CA SER A 340 15.24 -4.23 14.98
C SER A 340 14.39 -4.65 13.79
N GLY A 341 13.07 -4.78 13.97
CA GLY A 341 12.16 -5.40 13.01
C GLY A 341 12.38 -6.91 12.86
N GLU A 342 13.03 -7.54 13.84
CA GLU A 342 13.40 -8.95 13.81
C GLU A 342 12.96 -9.63 15.11
N ARG A 343 12.51 -10.89 15.02
CA ARG A 343 12.21 -11.74 16.19
C ARG A 343 12.61 -13.19 15.93
N ILE A 344 12.84 -13.96 16.98
CA ILE A 344 13.12 -15.39 16.87
C ILE A 344 11.86 -16.15 17.30
N VAL A 345 11.31 -16.95 16.38
CA VAL A 345 10.14 -17.81 16.63
C VAL A 345 10.56 -19.25 16.37
N LYS A 346 10.48 -20.11 17.40
CA LYS A 346 10.85 -21.54 17.32
C LYS A 346 12.24 -21.76 16.69
N GLY A 347 13.22 -20.95 17.08
CA GLY A 347 14.60 -21.00 16.57
C GLY A 347 14.81 -20.40 15.18
N ARG A 348 13.75 -19.93 14.49
CA ARG A 348 13.85 -19.27 13.18
C ARG A 348 13.78 -17.76 13.32
N LYS A 349 14.68 -17.05 12.63
CA LYS A 349 14.68 -15.59 12.58
C LYS A 349 13.62 -15.11 11.59
N GLU A 350 12.61 -14.42 12.10
CA GLU A 350 11.64 -13.69 11.31
C GLU A 350 12.08 -12.22 11.19
N THR A 351 11.82 -11.63 10.04
CA THR A 351 12.15 -10.23 9.74
C THR A 351 10.93 -9.57 9.13
N LEU A 352 10.65 -8.33 9.52
CA LEU A 352 9.58 -7.53 8.93
C LEU A 352 9.94 -7.22 7.47
N PHE A 353 9.36 -8.00 6.57
CA PHE A 353 9.59 -7.91 5.13
C PHE A 353 8.26 -7.74 4.42
N GLU A 354 8.12 -6.66 3.66
CA GLU A 354 6.88 -6.35 2.94
C GLU A 354 7.17 -5.94 1.48
N PRO A 355 6.28 -6.28 0.52
CA PRO A 355 6.33 -5.76 -0.84
C PRO A 355 6.32 -4.23 -0.85
N ILE A 356 6.99 -3.60 -1.83
CA ILE A 356 7.14 -2.14 -1.82
C ILE A 356 5.79 -1.41 -1.87
N GLN A 357 4.79 -1.98 -2.55
CA GLN A 357 3.47 -1.37 -2.65
C GLN A 357 2.74 -1.37 -1.30
N VAL A 358 2.92 -2.42 -0.50
CA VAL A 358 2.44 -2.47 0.89
C VAL A 358 3.15 -1.38 1.70
N VAL A 359 4.47 -1.23 1.58
CA VAL A 359 5.23 -0.17 2.25
C VAL A 359 4.70 1.21 1.88
N LYS A 360 4.55 1.51 0.58
CA LYS A 360 3.99 2.80 0.10
C LYS A 360 2.61 3.07 0.69
N THR A 361 1.75 2.06 0.70
CA THR A 361 0.38 2.18 1.21
C THR A 361 0.36 2.42 2.72
N ARG A 362 1.17 1.70 3.49
CA ARG A 362 1.31 1.95 4.94
C ARG A 362 1.83 3.35 5.22
N VAL A 363 2.84 3.80 4.47
CA VAL A 363 3.39 5.16 4.59
C VAL A 363 2.30 6.20 4.34
N ALA A 364 1.51 6.04 3.27
CA ALA A 364 0.39 6.92 2.97
C ALA A 364 -0.66 6.94 4.10
N LYS A 365 -1.11 5.77 4.55
CA LYS A 365 -2.11 5.63 5.64
C LYS A 365 -1.62 6.22 6.97
N LEU A 366 -0.37 5.99 7.35
CA LEU A 366 0.19 6.58 8.58
C LEU A 366 0.39 8.09 8.47
N LYS A 367 0.73 8.62 7.29
CA LYS A 367 0.80 10.07 7.04
C LYS A 367 -0.58 10.73 7.15
N GLU A 368 -1.61 10.12 6.56
CA GLU A 368 -3.00 10.57 6.63
C GLU A 368 -3.49 10.61 8.08
N GLN A 369 -3.19 9.57 8.86
CA GLN A 369 -3.52 9.49 10.29
C GLN A 369 -2.61 10.36 11.19
N GLN A 370 -1.66 11.11 10.62
CA GLN A 370 -0.65 11.90 11.35
C GLN A 370 0.16 11.09 12.39
N LYS A 371 0.28 9.77 12.21
CA LYS A 371 1.03 8.84 13.07
C LYS A 371 2.51 8.79 12.69
N TYR A 372 3.16 9.96 12.76
CA TYR A 372 4.53 10.14 12.27
C TYR A 372 5.59 9.36 13.09
N ARG A 373 5.34 9.12 14.38
CA ARG A 373 6.23 8.35 15.25
C ARG A 373 6.25 6.87 14.83
N GLU A 374 5.09 6.29 14.63
CA GLU A 374 4.88 4.91 14.16
C GLU A 374 5.46 4.75 12.75
N LEU A 375 5.22 5.72 11.87
CA LEU A 375 5.79 5.77 10.53
C LEU A 375 7.32 5.72 10.54
N ALA A 376 7.96 6.54 11.39
CA ALA A 376 9.40 6.56 11.50
C ALA A 376 9.95 5.22 12.04
N ARG A 377 9.30 4.63 13.05
CA ARG A 377 9.67 3.30 13.59
C ARG A 377 9.59 2.22 12.52
N TYR A 378 8.50 2.20 11.77
CA TYR A 378 8.28 1.25 10.68
C TYR A 378 9.34 1.37 9.59
N LEU A 379 9.56 2.57 9.05
CA LEU A 379 10.52 2.80 7.96
C LEU A 379 11.97 2.50 8.37
N LYS A 380 12.33 2.70 9.65
CA LYS A 380 13.67 2.36 10.16
C LYS A 380 14.01 0.88 9.98
N VAL A 381 13.03 -0.02 10.10
CA VAL A 381 13.31 -1.46 10.24
C VAL A 381 12.77 -2.34 9.11
N VAL A 382 11.70 -1.92 8.42
CA VAL A 382 11.09 -2.73 7.35
C VAL A 382 12.07 -3.01 6.22
N LYS A 383 12.02 -4.23 5.67
CA LYS A 383 12.80 -4.63 4.50
C LYS A 383 11.86 -4.86 3.31
N SER A 384 12.38 -4.63 2.11
CA SER A 384 11.64 -4.85 0.85
C SER A 384 12.61 -5.24 -0.26
N THR A 385 12.09 -5.83 -1.34
CA THR A 385 12.86 -6.18 -2.55
C THR A 385 13.41 -4.93 -3.24
N GLU A 386 12.61 -3.86 -3.34
CA GLU A 386 12.96 -2.62 -4.04
C GLU A 386 13.69 -1.62 -3.13
N LYS A 387 14.98 -1.88 -2.90
CA LYS A 387 15.82 -1.09 -1.98
C LYS A 387 15.86 0.41 -2.30
N ALA A 388 15.91 0.80 -3.57
CA ALA A 388 15.98 2.21 -3.97
C ALA A 388 14.69 2.98 -3.64
N CYS A 389 13.52 2.38 -3.91
CA CYS A 389 12.24 2.99 -3.57
C CYS A 389 12.03 3.04 -2.05
N LEU A 390 12.47 2.02 -1.31
CA LEU A 390 12.46 2.07 0.15
C LEU A 390 13.39 3.18 0.68
N GLN A 391 14.55 3.37 0.07
CA GLN A 391 15.50 4.41 0.48
C GLN A 391 14.93 5.81 0.25
N SER A 392 14.24 6.07 -0.86
CA SER A 392 13.63 7.38 -1.10
C SER A 392 12.57 7.73 -0.05
N MET A 393 11.84 6.74 0.49
CA MET A 393 10.93 6.95 1.62
C MET A 393 11.69 7.18 2.94
N ARG A 394 12.81 6.47 3.16
CA ARG A 394 13.67 6.65 4.34
C ARG A 394 14.36 8.00 4.41
N ASP A 395 14.62 8.64 3.27
CA ASP A 395 15.23 9.98 3.24
C ASP A 395 14.33 11.06 3.89
N TYR A 396 13.04 10.76 4.10
CA TYR A 396 12.11 11.60 4.87
C TYR A 396 12.04 11.26 6.37
N LEU A 397 12.83 10.29 6.87
CA LEU A 397 12.87 9.95 8.30
C LEU A 397 13.12 11.16 9.22
N PRO A 398 14.09 12.06 8.94
CA PRO A 398 14.30 13.23 9.78
C PRO A 398 13.04 14.11 9.84
N LEU A 399 12.35 14.32 8.72
CA LEU A 399 11.12 15.09 8.66
C LEU A 399 9.99 14.45 9.48
N PHE A 400 9.79 13.13 9.37
CA PHE A 400 8.77 12.43 10.15
C PHE A 400 9.04 12.49 11.65
N LEU A 401 10.31 12.37 12.06
CA LEU A 401 10.71 12.51 13.46
C LEU A 401 10.50 13.95 13.96
N CYS A 402 10.80 14.97 13.15
CA CYS A 402 10.47 16.37 13.48
C CYS A 402 8.96 16.58 13.63
N LYS A 403 8.13 16.05 12.70
CA LYS A 403 6.66 16.12 12.80
C LYS A 403 6.11 15.36 14.03
N ALA A 404 6.83 14.35 14.52
CA ALA A 404 6.52 13.64 15.76
C ALA A 404 7.02 14.36 17.04
N GLY A 405 7.72 15.49 16.90
CA GLY A 405 8.32 16.25 18.00
C GLY A 405 9.65 15.68 18.52
N GLU A 406 10.26 14.73 17.82
CA GLU A 406 11.48 14.00 18.24
C GLU A 406 12.75 14.56 17.58
N PHE A 407 13.06 15.84 17.82
CA PHE A 407 14.15 16.57 17.13
C PHE A 407 15.54 15.99 17.35
N MET A 408 15.85 15.48 18.55
CA MET A 408 17.12 14.77 18.80
C MET A 408 17.25 13.53 17.92
N LEU A 409 16.21 12.68 17.89
CA LEU A 409 16.21 11.47 17.07
C LEU A 409 16.21 11.80 15.57
N ALA A 410 15.57 12.91 15.17
CA ALA A 410 15.67 13.43 13.81
C ALA A 410 17.12 13.77 13.45
N SER A 411 17.84 14.46 14.36
CA SER A 411 19.25 14.82 14.16
C SER A 411 20.15 13.59 14.01
N ASP A 412 19.93 12.53 14.82
CA ASP A 412 20.69 11.29 14.73
C ASP A 412 20.39 10.52 13.44
N SER A 413 19.14 10.59 12.96
CA SER A 413 18.70 9.86 11.77
C SER A 413 19.40 10.30 10.48
N PHE A 414 19.96 11.52 10.41
CA PHE A 414 20.76 11.96 9.27
C PHE A 414 21.97 11.05 9.01
N PHE A 415 22.52 10.47 10.07
CA PHE A 415 23.73 9.65 10.03
C PHE A 415 23.43 8.15 10.00
N PHE A 416 22.15 7.77 9.91
CA PHE A 416 21.76 6.37 9.76
C PHE A 416 22.25 5.82 8.42
N ASN A 417 23.11 4.80 8.46
CA ASN A 417 23.66 4.16 7.27
C ASN A 417 22.95 2.83 7.00
N SER A 418 22.68 2.54 5.72
CA SER A 418 22.19 1.22 5.31
C SER A 418 23.28 0.49 4.55
N ALA A 419 23.28 -0.84 4.56
CA ALA A 419 24.30 -1.61 3.83
C ALA A 419 24.34 -1.33 2.31
N ALA A 420 23.29 -0.72 1.74
CA ALA A 420 23.17 -0.45 0.31
C ALA A 420 23.34 1.03 -0.09
N PHE A 421 23.25 1.97 0.85
CA PHE A 421 23.27 3.42 0.58
C PHE A 421 23.94 4.15 1.74
N CYS A 422 24.70 5.22 1.44
CA CYS A 422 25.29 6.16 2.42
C CYS A 422 24.24 6.69 3.41
N CYS A 423 24.66 7.47 4.40
CA CYS A 423 23.69 8.12 5.29
C CYS A 423 22.87 9.21 4.57
N ILE A 424 21.76 9.64 5.20
CA ILE A 424 20.86 10.66 4.66
C ILE A 424 21.60 12.00 4.50
N ALA A 425 22.55 12.31 5.40
CA ALA A 425 23.37 13.51 5.32
C ALA A 425 24.07 13.64 3.95
N CYS A 426 24.58 12.53 3.38
CA CYS A 426 25.27 12.52 2.07
C CYS A 426 24.36 12.90 0.90
N ARG A 427 23.03 12.80 1.05
CA ARG A 427 22.03 12.98 -0.03
C ARG A 427 21.22 14.26 0.07
N LEU A 428 21.45 15.07 1.11
CA LEU A 428 20.74 16.36 1.25
C LEU A 428 21.16 17.33 0.15
N SER A 429 20.19 18.04 -0.41
CA SER A 429 20.46 19.25 -1.19
C SER A 429 20.77 20.43 -0.26
N PRO A 430 21.50 21.46 -0.74
CA PRO A 430 21.72 22.70 0.03
C PRO A 430 20.42 23.34 0.52
N MET A 431 19.36 23.31 -0.30
CA MET A 431 18.04 23.83 0.09
C MET A 431 17.41 23.01 1.23
N GLN A 432 17.47 21.67 1.14
CA GLN A 432 16.95 20.80 2.20
C GLN A 432 17.71 21.01 3.50
N PHE A 433 19.04 21.20 3.43
CA PHE A 433 19.87 21.50 4.59
C PHE A 433 19.40 22.77 5.32
N GLY A 434 19.22 23.88 4.59
CA GLY A 434 18.70 25.12 5.17
C GLY A 434 17.32 24.97 5.80
N VAL A 435 16.41 24.24 5.14
CA VAL A 435 15.07 23.94 5.69
C VAL A 435 15.17 23.13 6.99
N TYR A 436 16.02 22.09 7.03
CA TYR A 436 16.19 21.29 8.25
C TYR A 436 16.82 22.09 9.40
N LEU A 437 17.76 23.01 9.13
CA LEU A 437 18.29 23.91 10.17
C LEU A 437 17.17 24.75 10.79
N LYS A 438 16.26 25.30 9.97
CA LYS A 438 15.10 26.06 10.43
C LYS A 438 14.16 25.20 11.26
N ILE A 439 13.82 23.99 10.79
CA ILE A 439 12.94 23.05 11.51
C ILE A 439 13.54 22.68 12.87
N LEU A 440 14.80 22.26 12.89
CA LEU A 440 15.48 21.83 14.11
C LEU A 440 15.65 22.97 15.11
N ARG A 441 15.91 24.20 14.62
CA ARG A 441 16.10 25.38 15.48
C ARG A 441 14.81 25.87 16.13
N SER A 442 13.72 25.90 15.35
CA SER A 442 12.46 26.54 15.75
C SER A 442 11.39 25.59 16.26
N GLY A 443 11.52 24.30 15.94
CA GLY A 443 10.45 23.32 16.17
C GLY A 443 9.23 23.51 15.25
N GLN A 444 9.34 24.38 14.24
CA GLN A 444 8.29 24.63 13.26
C GLN A 444 8.53 23.77 12.01
N VAL A 445 7.47 23.21 11.43
CA VAL A 445 7.50 22.42 10.19
C VAL A 445 6.69 23.09 9.10
N LEU A 446 7.09 22.90 7.85
CA LEU A 446 6.30 23.31 6.69
C LEU A 446 5.19 22.30 6.42
N GLU A 447 3.94 22.76 6.40
CA GLU A 447 2.84 21.95 5.85
C GLU A 447 2.86 22.00 4.32
N PRO A 448 2.52 20.90 3.61
CA PRO A 448 2.45 20.87 2.14
C PRO A 448 1.36 21.75 1.51
N CYS A 449 0.67 22.61 2.29
CA CYS A 449 -0.45 23.40 1.80
C CYS A 449 0.05 24.63 1.01
N ALA A 450 -0.80 25.14 0.10
CA ALA A 450 -0.47 26.15 -0.90
C ALA A 450 0.06 27.50 -0.35
N SER A 451 0.02 27.72 0.97
CA SER A 451 0.47 28.95 1.64
C SER A 451 1.83 28.86 2.34
N ALA A 452 2.57 27.74 2.24
CA ALA A 452 3.92 27.57 2.82
C ALA A 452 4.06 28.10 4.27
N LYS A 453 3.07 27.82 5.11
CA LYS A 453 3.04 28.31 6.49
C LYS A 453 3.89 27.40 7.39
N TRP A 454 4.71 28.03 8.23
CA TRP A 454 5.48 27.36 9.27
C TRP A 454 4.59 27.16 10.50
N GLU A 455 4.41 25.91 10.93
CA GLU A 455 3.54 25.56 12.05
C GLU A 455 4.34 24.92 13.18
N LEU A 456 4.11 25.38 14.41
CA LEU A 456 4.77 24.83 15.59
C LEU A 456 4.24 23.42 15.88
N VAL A 457 5.15 22.46 15.99
CA VAL A 457 4.77 21.09 16.36
C VAL A 457 4.33 21.05 17.83
N LYS A 458 3.15 20.50 18.10
CA LYS A 458 2.57 20.48 19.46
C LYS A 458 3.49 19.74 20.44
N GLY A 459 3.85 20.40 21.55
CA GLY A 459 4.73 19.83 22.57
C GLY A 459 6.20 19.70 22.14
N ALA A 460 6.58 20.34 21.03
CA ALA A 460 7.95 20.35 20.54
C ALA A 460 8.93 20.96 21.54
N LYS A 461 10.07 20.29 21.69
CA LYS A 461 11.29 20.87 22.27
C LYS A 461 12.31 20.97 21.15
N PRO A 462 12.49 22.15 20.54
CA PRO A 462 13.47 22.35 19.49
C PRO A 462 14.86 21.92 19.94
N LEU A 463 15.72 21.64 18.96
CA LEU A 463 17.08 21.22 19.22
C LEU A 463 17.86 22.36 19.89
N LYS A 464 18.61 22.05 20.95
CA LYS A 464 19.50 23.03 21.58
C LYS A 464 20.51 23.51 20.53
N LYS A 465 20.84 24.81 20.57
CA LYS A 465 21.75 25.43 19.59
C LYS A 465 23.09 24.67 19.45
N CYS A 466 23.66 24.19 20.56
CA CYS A 466 24.87 23.36 20.53
C CYS A 466 24.70 22.08 19.69
N ASP A 467 23.61 21.35 19.88
CA ASP A 467 23.32 20.10 19.16
C ASP A 467 22.96 20.37 17.68
N LEU A 468 22.32 21.51 17.40
CA LEU A 468 22.04 21.99 16.05
C LEU A 468 23.34 22.28 15.29
N ILE A 469 24.24 23.07 15.88
CA ILE A 469 25.51 23.43 15.25
C ILE A 469 26.38 22.18 15.06
N LYS A 470 26.45 21.31 16.06
CA LYS A 470 27.10 19.99 15.93
C LYS A 470 26.53 19.19 14.76
N THR A 471 25.21 19.12 14.63
CA THR A 471 24.54 18.42 13.52
C THR A 471 24.85 19.06 12.17
N GLY A 472 24.77 20.39 12.09
CA GLY A 472 25.03 21.16 10.87
C GLY A 472 26.44 20.97 10.32
N ILE A 473 27.45 21.15 11.18
CA ILE A 473 28.86 20.98 10.81
C ILE A 473 29.14 19.51 10.41
N ARG A 474 28.57 18.54 11.12
CA ARG A 474 28.69 17.12 10.74
C ARG A 474 28.08 16.85 9.36
N ILE A 475 26.87 17.35 9.07
CA ILE A 475 26.24 17.17 7.75
C ILE A 475 27.13 17.75 6.65
N MET A 476 27.67 18.96 6.84
CA MET A 476 28.62 19.56 5.90
C MET A 476 29.84 18.64 5.68
N ASN A 477 30.41 18.05 6.74
CA ASN A 477 31.53 17.13 6.61
C ASN A 477 31.20 15.84 5.81
N TYR A 478 29.96 15.37 5.86
CA TYR A 478 29.50 14.19 5.09
C TYR A 478 29.05 14.51 3.66
N ASN A 479 28.83 15.78 3.32
CA ASN A 479 28.18 16.18 2.07
C ASN A 479 28.93 17.31 1.38
N SER A 480 29.71 16.96 0.36
CA SER A 480 30.50 17.91 -0.43
C SER A 480 29.66 18.98 -1.12
N ALA A 481 28.44 18.65 -1.57
CA ALA A 481 27.57 19.63 -2.22
C ALA A 481 27.09 20.69 -1.21
N VAL A 482 26.66 20.27 -0.02
CA VAL A 482 26.26 21.20 1.06
C VAL A 482 27.46 22.00 1.55
N PHE A 483 28.62 21.36 1.72
CA PHE A 483 29.88 21.99 2.15
C PHE A 483 30.39 23.05 1.17
N SER A 484 30.33 22.79 -0.13
CA SER A 484 30.82 23.73 -1.12
C SER A 484 29.85 24.89 -1.37
N HIS A 485 28.55 24.73 -1.07
CA HIS A 485 27.52 25.72 -1.41
C HIS A 485 27.46 26.92 -0.44
N PRO A 486 27.58 28.18 -0.92
CA PRO A 486 27.61 29.37 -0.06
C PRO A 486 26.38 29.56 0.83
N ALA A 487 25.19 29.33 0.27
CA ALA A 487 23.94 29.47 1.02
C ALA A 487 23.87 28.53 2.24
N SER A 488 24.47 27.34 2.17
CA SER A 488 24.52 26.42 3.33
C SER A 488 25.31 27.02 4.49
N TRP A 489 26.43 27.69 4.20
CA TRP A 489 27.22 28.38 5.22
C TRP A 489 26.49 29.60 5.77
N ALA A 490 25.83 30.36 4.90
CA ALA A 490 24.99 31.48 5.33
C ALA A 490 23.85 31.01 6.26
N ASP A 491 23.16 29.93 5.92
CA ASP A 491 22.10 29.35 6.75
C ASP A 491 22.65 28.85 8.09
N LEU A 492 23.83 28.21 8.11
CA LEU A 492 24.45 27.74 9.35
C LEU A 492 24.92 28.89 10.26
N ILE A 493 25.47 29.97 9.68
CA ILE A 493 25.81 31.19 10.41
C ILE A 493 24.55 31.80 11.03
N GLN A 494 23.49 31.96 10.23
CA GLN A 494 22.22 32.49 10.71
C GLN A 494 21.58 31.60 11.78
N ALA A 495 21.68 30.27 11.65
CA ALA A 495 21.24 29.34 12.68
C ALA A 495 22.02 29.50 14.00
N ALA A 496 23.33 29.82 13.94
CA ALA A 496 24.14 30.06 15.14
C ALA A 496 23.81 31.39 15.83
N CYS A 497 23.48 32.43 15.05
CA CYS A 497 23.18 33.76 15.57
C CYS A 497 21.69 34.12 15.58
N SER A 498 20.79 33.13 15.64
CA SER A 498 19.33 33.37 15.64
C SER A 498 18.62 33.05 16.95
N SER A 499 17.45 33.68 17.13
CA SER A 499 16.45 33.30 18.12
C SER A 499 15.84 31.92 17.81
N GLU A 500 15.02 31.42 18.72
CA GLU A 500 14.23 30.19 18.50
C GLU A 500 13.09 30.42 17.52
N GLU A 501 12.54 31.63 17.49
CA GLU A 501 11.43 31.99 16.63
C GLU A 501 11.90 32.40 15.23
N LEU A 502 11.21 31.91 14.20
CA LEU A 502 11.36 32.39 12.82
C LEU A 502 10.48 33.62 12.60
N ALA A 503 10.97 34.55 11.78
CA ALA A 503 10.19 35.68 11.29
C ALA A 503 9.10 35.23 10.30
N GLU A 504 8.16 36.14 9.99
CA GLU A 504 7.19 35.94 8.90
C GLU A 504 7.93 35.55 7.60
N GLY A 505 7.44 34.50 6.93
CA GLY A 505 8.11 33.91 5.77
C GLY A 505 9.17 32.84 6.06
N GLY A 506 9.40 32.48 7.34
CA GLY A 506 10.29 31.38 7.70
C GLY A 506 11.78 31.72 7.61
N LEU A 507 12.11 32.98 7.88
CA LEU A 507 13.48 33.47 7.91
C LEU A 507 14.02 33.49 9.34
N PHE A 508 15.34 33.31 9.49
CA PHE A 508 15.98 33.44 10.79
C PHE A 508 15.99 34.89 11.26
N THR A 509 15.54 35.10 12.50
CA THR A 509 15.68 36.39 13.20
C THR A 509 17.03 36.43 13.91
N CYS A 510 17.92 37.30 13.44
CA CYS A 510 19.28 37.41 13.96
C CYS A 510 19.31 38.17 15.29
N VAL A 511 20.08 37.67 16.24
CA VAL A 511 20.31 38.25 17.56
C VAL A 511 21.69 38.91 17.56
N SER A 512 21.76 40.13 18.11
CA SER A 512 23.04 40.80 18.36
C SER A 512 23.74 40.17 19.56
N LEU A 513 24.89 39.54 19.34
CA LEU A 513 25.72 38.96 20.38
C LEU A 513 26.83 39.94 20.76
N GLN A 514 27.09 40.08 22.07
CA GLN A 514 28.20 40.88 22.57
C GLN A 514 29.54 40.29 22.10
N GLU A 515 30.44 41.15 21.62
CA GLU A 515 31.81 40.79 21.24
C GLU A 515 32.61 40.31 22.45
N PRO A 516 33.16 39.08 22.43
CA PRO A 516 34.09 38.60 23.47
C PRO A 516 35.44 39.34 23.41
N ASP A 517 36.16 39.37 24.52
CA ASP A 517 37.52 39.92 24.56
C ASP A 517 38.50 39.13 23.67
N GLU A 518 39.59 39.77 23.24
CA GLU A 518 40.53 39.17 22.29
C GLU A 518 41.21 37.91 22.82
N GLY A 519 41.49 37.85 24.13
CA GLY A 519 42.09 36.67 24.76
C GLY A 519 41.16 35.46 24.69
N PHE A 520 39.87 35.66 24.96
CA PHE A 520 38.85 34.64 24.78
C PHE A 520 38.70 34.22 23.31
N GLN A 521 38.71 35.18 22.38
CA GLN A 521 38.62 34.88 20.95
C GLN A 521 39.77 33.98 20.47
N GLN A 522 41.00 34.29 20.87
CA GLN A 522 42.19 33.52 20.51
C GLN A 522 42.14 32.09 21.06
N LYS A 523 41.84 31.94 22.36
CA LYS A 523 41.70 30.61 22.99
C LYS A 523 40.60 29.78 22.34
N THR A 524 39.48 30.40 22.00
CA THR A 524 38.35 29.73 21.34
C THR A 524 38.72 29.26 19.93
N ARG A 525 39.52 30.03 19.19
CA ARG A 525 40.04 29.63 17.87
C ARG A 525 40.86 28.35 17.95
N GLU A 526 41.78 28.25 18.91
CA GLU A 526 42.64 27.08 19.08
C GLU A 526 41.82 25.81 19.35
N ILE A 527 40.87 25.90 20.28
CA ILE A 527 39.97 24.78 20.59
C ILE A 527 39.09 24.44 19.37
N ALA A 528 38.52 25.43 18.68
CA ALA A 528 37.69 25.21 17.51
C ALA A 528 38.46 24.53 16.36
N SER A 529 39.72 24.91 16.12
CA SER A 529 40.58 24.26 15.14
C SER A 529 40.80 22.78 15.48
N GLY A 530 41.12 22.47 16.74
CA GLY A 530 41.26 21.07 17.19
C GLY A 530 39.97 20.26 17.00
N LEU A 531 38.81 20.85 17.29
CA LEU A 531 37.51 20.19 17.05
C LEU A 531 37.22 19.91 15.57
N ILE A 532 37.68 20.78 14.67
CA ILE A 532 37.52 20.61 13.22
C ILE A 532 38.46 19.51 12.70
N GLU A 533 39.67 19.42 13.26
CA GLU A 533 40.60 18.32 12.97
C GLU A 533 40.05 16.98 13.46
N ASP A 534 39.54 16.93 14.69
CA ASP A 534 38.87 15.75 15.25
C ASP A 534 37.69 15.30 14.40
N LEU A 535 36.88 16.24 13.90
CA LEU A 535 35.74 15.94 13.04
C LEU A 535 36.17 15.26 11.74
N LYS A 536 37.29 15.68 11.13
CA LYS A 536 37.80 15.04 9.91
C LYS A 536 38.32 13.64 10.18
N ALA A 537 39.04 13.48 11.29
CA ALA A 537 39.62 12.19 11.67
C ALA A 537 38.54 11.16 12.06
N ASN A 538 37.53 11.59 12.85
CA ASN A 538 36.61 10.69 13.54
C ASN A 538 35.16 10.77 13.04
N GLN A 539 34.87 11.63 12.06
CA GLN A 539 33.51 11.93 11.53
C GLN A 539 32.47 12.31 12.60
N SER A 540 32.93 12.67 13.79
CA SER A 540 32.14 13.03 14.95
C SER A 540 32.85 14.15 15.70
N ILE A 541 32.06 15.01 16.34
CA ILE A 541 32.55 16.15 17.11
C ILE A 541 31.96 16.09 18.52
N SER A 542 32.82 16.23 19.52
CA SER A 542 32.42 16.32 20.93
C SER A 542 32.80 17.71 21.44
N ILE A 543 31.81 18.58 21.61
CA ILE A 543 32.05 19.96 22.05
C ILE A 543 32.22 19.95 23.58
N PRO A 544 33.41 20.29 24.13
CA PRO A 544 33.65 20.23 25.56
C PRO A 544 32.75 21.21 26.32
N ARG A 545 32.19 20.80 27.47
CA ARG A 545 31.28 21.67 28.25
C ARG A 545 31.92 22.99 28.69
N HIS A 546 33.22 22.99 28.93
CA HIS A 546 33.95 24.20 29.32
C HIS A 546 34.11 25.20 28.16
N PHE A 547 34.02 24.73 26.91
CA PHE A 547 34.21 25.55 25.71
C PHE A 547 33.16 26.66 25.62
N TYR A 548 31.90 26.35 25.90
CA TYR A 548 30.76 27.26 25.75
C TYR A 548 30.13 27.66 27.11
N LYS A 549 30.88 27.54 28.22
CA LYS A 549 30.37 27.87 29.57
C LYS A 549 30.22 29.37 29.81
N GLN A 550 31.17 30.18 29.31
CA GLN A 550 31.20 31.63 29.57
C GLN A 550 30.34 32.40 28.57
N PHE A 551 30.52 32.16 27.27
CA PHE A 551 29.80 32.81 26.18
C PHE A 551 29.20 31.77 25.22
N PRO A 552 28.09 31.09 25.59
CA PRO A 552 27.64 29.90 24.88
C PRO A 552 27.33 30.16 23.40
N ASP A 553 26.59 31.22 23.11
CA ASP A 553 26.16 31.54 21.75
C ASP A 553 27.31 32.07 20.90
N GLN A 554 28.17 32.92 21.47
CA GLN A 554 29.35 33.45 20.80
C GLN A 554 30.32 32.33 20.45
N THR A 555 30.60 31.42 21.39
CA THR A 555 31.48 30.27 21.14
C THR A 555 30.95 29.39 20.00
N LEU A 556 29.64 29.16 19.92
CA LEU A 556 29.04 28.38 18.82
C LEU A 556 29.15 29.11 17.48
N LEU A 557 28.90 30.43 17.45
CA LEU A 557 29.12 31.23 16.24
C LEU A 557 30.58 31.20 15.80
N MET A 558 31.51 31.36 16.74
CA MET A 558 32.96 31.27 16.47
C MET A 558 33.38 29.90 15.94
N LEU A 559 32.79 28.80 16.44
CA LEU A 559 33.03 27.45 15.92
C LEU A 559 32.57 27.31 14.46
N VAL A 560 31.39 27.83 14.13
CA VAL A 560 30.90 27.87 12.74
C VAL A 560 31.81 28.73 11.87
N THR A 561 32.22 29.90 12.36
CA THR A 561 33.12 30.81 11.64
C THR A 561 34.50 30.20 11.41
N GLN A 562 35.07 29.49 12.39
CA GLN A 562 36.33 28.79 12.23
C GLN A 562 36.21 27.61 11.25
N SER A 563 35.07 26.91 11.25
CA SER A 563 34.77 25.86 10.27
C SER A 563 34.67 26.41 8.86
N LEU A 564 34.07 27.59 8.69
CA LEU A 564 34.04 28.33 7.43
C LEU A 564 35.44 28.75 6.99
N ALA A 565 36.26 29.29 7.90
CA ALA A 565 37.63 29.67 7.60
C ALA A 565 38.41 28.47 7.03
N TYR A 566 38.27 27.30 7.67
CA TYR A 566 38.83 26.06 7.15
C TYR A 566 38.31 25.73 5.74
N ARG A 567 37.00 25.80 5.51
CA ARG A 567 36.41 25.58 4.18
C ARG A 567 36.96 26.53 3.12
N LEU A 568 37.21 27.79 3.45
CA LEU A 568 37.74 28.79 2.52
C LEU A 568 39.23 28.57 2.18
N THR A 569 39.97 27.80 2.99
CA THR A 569 41.32 27.35 2.62
C THR A 569 41.32 26.27 1.52
N VAL A 570 40.18 25.64 1.25
CA VAL A 570 40.03 24.67 0.16
C VAL A 570 39.84 25.44 -1.16
N PRO A 571 40.71 25.24 -2.17
CA PRO A 571 40.68 26.02 -3.40
C PRO A 571 39.42 25.73 -4.23
N GLN A 572 38.40 26.58 -4.08
CA GLN A 572 37.19 26.63 -4.90
C GLN A 572 36.66 28.06 -4.97
N ARG A 573 36.40 28.57 -6.19
CA ARG A 573 35.72 29.85 -6.36
C ARG A 573 34.28 29.74 -5.88
N ILE A 574 33.88 30.61 -4.97
CA ILE A 574 32.51 30.73 -4.53
C ILE A 574 32.10 32.17 -4.32
N SER A 575 30.81 32.42 -4.46
CA SER A 575 30.23 33.67 -3.98
C SER A 575 30.35 33.72 -2.44
N VAL A 576 30.95 34.78 -1.93
CA VAL A 576 31.17 35.03 -0.52
C VAL A 576 30.31 36.18 0.00
N LEU A 577 29.69 36.97 -0.88
CA LEU A 577 28.81 38.08 -0.49
C LEU A 577 27.63 37.59 0.37
N VAL A 578 26.98 36.50 -0.04
CA VAL A 578 25.88 35.89 0.74
C VAL A 578 26.35 35.44 2.13
N ILE A 579 27.60 35.01 2.26
CA ILE A 579 28.22 34.59 3.53
C ILE A 579 28.51 35.82 4.40
N VAL A 580 29.08 36.89 3.83
CA VAL A 580 29.34 38.16 4.52
C VAL A 580 28.04 38.74 5.07
N MET A 581 26.98 38.78 4.26
CA MET A 581 25.67 39.29 4.65
C MET A 581 24.99 38.45 5.75
N ALA A 582 25.34 37.17 5.88
CA ALA A 582 24.78 36.29 6.90
C ALA A 582 25.15 36.67 8.34
N PHE A 583 26.27 37.38 8.54
CA PHE A 583 26.70 37.83 9.87
C PHE A 583 25.81 38.94 10.46
N LYS A 584 25.12 39.71 9.60
CA LYS A 584 24.19 40.79 9.98
C LYS A 584 24.76 41.69 11.09
N GLN A 585 24.19 41.63 12.29
CA GLN A 585 24.54 42.48 13.44
C GLN A 585 25.81 42.00 14.17
N ASN A 586 26.33 40.82 13.85
CA ASN A 586 27.48 40.19 14.51
C ASN A 586 28.78 40.43 13.73
N ILE A 587 29.06 41.69 13.40
CA ILE A 587 30.23 42.09 12.59
C ILE A 587 31.56 41.69 13.26
N TRP A 588 31.60 41.59 14.59
CA TRP A 588 32.77 41.08 15.31
C TRP A 588 33.14 39.64 14.89
N ALA A 589 32.16 38.79 14.58
CA ALA A 589 32.41 37.43 14.12
C ALA A 589 32.93 37.42 12.67
N LEU A 590 32.52 38.38 11.84
CA LEU A 590 33.14 38.60 10.52
C LEU A 590 34.60 39.07 10.66
N LYS A 591 34.91 39.98 11.60
CA LYS A 591 36.30 40.33 11.93
C LYS A 591 37.09 39.11 12.40
N PHE A 592 36.47 38.24 13.20
CA PHE A 592 37.07 36.98 13.63
C PHE A 592 37.37 36.04 12.45
N LEU A 593 36.50 35.98 11.43
CA LEU A 593 36.75 35.24 10.17
C LEU A 593 38.01 35.75 9.48
N PHE A 594 38.12 37.06 9.26
CA PHE A 594 39.29 37.68 8.62
C PHE A 594 40.58 37.33 9.37
N ARG A 595 40.59 37.49 10.71
CA ARG A 595 41.74 37.13 11.54
C ARG A 595 42.09 35.63 11.45
N SER A 596 41.12 34.77 11.22
CA SER A 596 41.33 33.33 11.09
C SER A 596 41.90 32.97 9.72
N LEU A 597 41.45 33.67 8.66
CA LEU A 597 42.01 33.57 7.32
C LEU A 597 43.41 34.17 7.21
N SER A 598 43.77 35.16 8.04
CA SER A 598 45.12 35.77 8.03
C SER A 598 46.25 34.76 8.29
N VAL A 599 45.94 33.59 8.86
CA VAL A 599 46.90 32.48 9.03
C VAL A 599 47.27 31.83 7.67
N SER A 600 46.42 31.98 6.65
CA SER A 600 46.63 31.52 5.28
C SER A 600 46.46 32.70 4.30
N PRO A 601 47.55 33.42 3.97
CA PRO A 601 47.49 34.59 3.09
C PRO A 601 46.78 34.34 1.76
N ASP A 602 47.00 33.17 1.15
CA ASP A 602 46.36 32.79 -0.11
C ASP A 602 44.83 32.71 0.02
N ALA A 603 44.34 32.08 1.09
CA ALA A 603 42.90 31.97 1.33
C ALA A 603 42.25 33.34 1.58
N LEU A 604 42.96 34.24 2.26
CA LEU A 604 42.51 35.61 2.49
C LEU A 604 42.41 36.41 1.17
N VAL A 605 43.42 36.31 0.30
CA VAL A 605 43.41 36.97 -1.02
C VAL A 605 42.24 36.44 -1.86
N VAL A 606 42.10 35.12 -1.95
CA VAL A 606 40.99 34.48 -2.69
C VAL A 606 39.63 34.94 -2.17
N PHE A 607 39.48 35.07 -0.84
CA PHE A 607 38.25 35.56 -0.23
C PHE A 607 37.94 37.01 -0.62
N VAL A 608 38.93 37.90 -0.53
CA VAL A 608 38.78 39.32 -0.90
C VAL A 608 38.46 39.48 -2.38
N ASP A 609 39.17 38.77 -3.25
CA ASP A 609 38.93 38.80 -4.70
C ASP A 609 37.51 38.31 -5.03
N SER A 610 37.07 37.21 -4.40
CA SER A 610 35.71 36.69 -4.60
C SER A 610 34.64 37.68 -4.12
N LEU A 611 34.90 38.40 -3.01
CA LEU A 611 33.98 39.41 -2.49
C LEU A 611 33.88 40.61 -3.45
N LEU A 612 35.01 41.07 -3.98
CA LEU A 612 35.04 42.13 -4.98
C LEU A 612 34.30 41.70 -6.26
N GLU A 613 34.57 40.50 -6.77
CA GLU A 613 33.86 39.95 -7.94
C GLU A 613 32.34 39.92 -7.73
N ASP A 614 31.87 39.47 -6.55
CA ASP A 614 30.44 39.44 -6.22
C ASP A 614 29.82 40.84 -6.17
N LEU A 615 30.49 41.80 -5.51
CA LEU A 615 30.02 43.18 -5.42
C LEU A 615 29.95 43.87 -6.79
N TYR A 616 30.90 43.57 -7.69
CA TYR A 616 30.84 44.07 -9.07
C TYR A 616 29.69 43.45 -9.86
N LYS A 617 29.41 42.15 -9.69
CA LYS A 617 28.29 41.47 -10.37
C LYS A 617 26.94 42.00 -9.90
N ASP A 618 26.76 42.23 -8.60
CA ASP A 618 25.52 42.77 -8.05
C ASP A 618 25.32 44.24 -8.45
N ASN A 619 26.39 45.04 -8.54
CA ASN A 619 26.32 46.42 -9.04
C ASN A 619 26.06 46.54 -10.55
N LEU A 620 26.25 45.48 -11.34
CA LEU A 620 25.90 45.41 -12.77
C LEU A 620 24.44 44.97 -13.02
N LEU A 621 23.73 44.56 -11.96
CA LEU A 621 22.30 44.17 -11.98
C LEU A 621 21.37 45.25 -11.39
N LEU A 622 21.93 46.35 -10.90
CA LEU A 622 21.26 47.61 -10.55
C LEU A 622 21.41 48.61 -11.71
#